data_AF-A0A5A7SE01-F1
#
_entry.id   AF-A0A5A7SE01-F1
#
_cell.length_a   1.000
_cell.length_b   1.000
_cell.length_c   1.000
_cell.angle_alpha   90.00
_cell.angle_beta   90.00
_cell.angle_gamma   90.00
#
_symmetry.space_group_name_H-M   'P 1'
#
loop_
_entity.id
_entity.type
_entity.pdbx_description
1 polymer ?
#
loop_
_entity_poly.entity_id
_entity_poly.type
_entity_poly.pdbx_seq_one_letter_code
_entity_poly.pdbx_strand_id
1 'polypeptide(L)'
;MFEQPARESISSDVFWTVQFVFDPDSLSNDFAYTIGLADRGFPELRIDATPRQDVTDAPWTLSSRDCGAQLNRFARRLVEGKLEPGRSFIEKYDHGTTTILWTPGTPTEPTEVKAYRADSSASVIPIAAELVPVEIVPLADLSEREEARWRWELGDMLTASAPNRQGLRGFRLPDIDASFSCDQSYGPLTPLVEARAYMVSQCTPEMLADVVLRSLDCERSMSTRATLGTSYSYAAAVSRTPAAWNAEALAVSLVKSIRGPQGKSSAWRAMMKMSDFGPAEDGPDIHRGLSGVLVHAVAALLVSTSVIDRLDPEMRLQAFGIWSSVVDSRSMAPDEPWWAPDHVLDIIQNEVAEIGDVRISELIEIWSYMRENEQLVTLLRGLAVTGERGSPAASELLPSSYVGVRAALDGEAEWYLTEFLCCATAFCRSAPCSQLKKSTTSAGG
;
A
#
# COMPACT_ATOMS: atom_id res chain seq x y z
N MET A 1 -13.98 5.91 43.43
CA MET A 1 -14.17 7.31 42.95
C MET A 1 -12.77 7.86 42.86
N PHE A 2 -12.17 7.82 41.66
CA PHE A 2 -10.78 8.26 41.45
C PHE A 2 -10.79 9.78 41.31
N GLU A 3 -10.11 10.49 42.21
CA GLU A 3 -9.88 11.92 42.06
C GLU A 3 -8.96 12.14 40.86
N GLN A 4 -9.48 12.78 39.81
CA GLN A 4 -8.65 13.23 38.69
C GLN A 4 -7.73 14.35 39.20
N PRO A 5 -6.40 14.24 39.05
CA PRO A 5 -5.50 15.32 39.40
C PRO A 5 -5.82 16.57 38.58
N ALA A 6 -5.60 17.74 39.20
CA ALA A 6 -5.87 19.04 38.60
C ALA A 6 -5.15 19.15 37.23
N ARG A 7 -5.90 19.55 36.19
CA ARG A 7 -5.43 19.72 34.81
C ARG A 7 -4.43 20.87 34.70
N GLU A 8 -3.17 20.64 35.08
CA GLU A 8 -2.06 21.42 34.53
C GLU A 8 -2.02 21.19 33.02
N SER A 9 -1.71 22.22 32.23
CA SER A 9 -1.69 22.14 30.77
C SER A 9 -0.59 21.18 30.32
N ILE A 10 -0.94 19.91 30.11
CA ILE A 10 -0.03 18.87 29.62
C ILE A 10 0.41 19.27 28.20
N SER A 11 1.73 19.45 28.00
CA SER A 11 2.32 19.60 26.67
C SER A 11 1.83 18.48 25.74
N SER A 12 1.53 18.81 24.48
CA SER A 12 1.11 17.86 23.44
C SER A 12 2.18 16.83 23.05
N ASP A 13 3.39 16.95 23.58
CA ASP A 13 4.49 16.04 23.28
C ASP A 13 4.22 14.65 23.89
N VAL A 14 4.42 13.62 23.07
CA VAL A 14 4.35 12.22 23.50
C VAL A 14 5.44 11.97 24.54
N PHE A 15 5.05 11.73 25.79
CA PHE A 15 5.97 11.52 26.92
C PHE A 15 6.02 10.06 27.42
N TRP A 16 5.28 9.18 26.76
CA TRP A 16 5.29 7.74 27.01
C TRP A 16 5.96 7.01 25.84
N THR A 17 6.26 5.74 26.06
CA THR A 17 6.71 4.82 25.01
C THR A 17 5.73 3.65 24.90
N VAL A 18 5.75 2.93 23.78
CA VAL A 18 4.98 1.70 23.61
C VAL A 18 5.93 0.53 23.47
N GLN A 19 5.71 -0.52 24.25
CA GLN A 19 6.40 -1.78 24.13
C GLN A 19 5.48 -2.84 23.53
N PHE A 20 5.94 -3.48 22.46
CA PHE A 20 5.32 -4.68 21.91
C PHE A 20 6.05 -5.91 22.43
N VAL A 21 5.30 -6.93 22.85
CA VAL A 21 5.81 -8.22 23.33
C VAL A 21 5.32 -9.29 22.38
N PHE A 22 6.28 -9.98 21.77
CA PHE A 22 6.06 -11.07 20.83
C PHE A 22 6.18 -12.41 21.57
N ASP A 23 5.20 -13.28 21.40
CA ASP A 23 5.24 -14.68 21.84
C ASP A 23 5.74 -15.56 20.67
N PRO A 24 6.98 -16.10 20.76
CA PRO A 24 7.55 -16.91 19.70
C PRO A 24 6.84 -18.24 19.48
N ASP A 25 6.09 -18.71 20.48
CA ASP A 25 5.40 -20.00 20.43
C ASP A 25 3.95 -19.87 19.93
N SER A 26 3.39 -18.65 19.93
CA SER A 26 2.05 -18.39 19.40
C SER A 26 1.81 -16.92 19.03
N LEU A 27 1.28 -16.68 17.83
CA LEU A 27 0.79 -15.36 17.43
C LEU A 27 -0.45 -14.90 18.23
N SER A 28 -1.15 -15.81 18.91
CA SER A 28 -2.38 -15.49 19.65
C SER A 28 -2.14 -14.70 20.94
N ASN A 29 -0.90 -14.67 21.42
CA ASN A 29 -0.56 -14.12 22.73
C ASN A 29 0.29 -12.85 22.64
N ASP A 30 0.50 -12.32 21.44
CA ASP A 30 1.16 -11.05 21.23
C ASP A 30 0.35 -9.92 21.88
N PHE A 31 1.04 -8.97 22.51
CA PHE A 31 0.39 -7.83 23.15
C PHE A 31 1.30 -6.60 23.17
N ALA A 32 0.69 -5.44 23.40
CA ALA A 32 1.43 -4.20 23.57
C ALA A 32 0.93 -3.42 24.78
N TYR A 33 1.80 -2.61 25.37
CA TYR A 33 1.43 -1.71 26.46
C TYR A 33 2.28 -0.44 26.49
N THR A 34 1.75 0.61 27.11
CA THR A 34 2.46 1.89 27.30
C THR A 34 3.38 1.84 28.52
N ILE A 35 4.42 2.66 28.51
CA ILE A 35 5.35 2.87 29.63
C ILE A 35 5.60 4.38 29.75
N GLY A 36 5.33 4.95 30.92
CA GLY A 36 5.59 6.35 31.26
C GLY A 36 4.32 7.22 31.42
N LEU A 37 3.12 6.66 31.22
CA LEU A 37 1.88 7.37 31.55
C LEU A 37 1.74 7.56 33.07
N ALA A 38 2.18 6.56 33.84
CA ALA A 38 2.15 6.57 35.30
C ALA A 38 2.96 7.73 35.91
N ASP A 39 4.06 8.13 35.26
CA ASP A 39 4.92 9.22 35.70
C ASP A 39 4.20 10.58 35.73
N ARG A 40 3.06 10.70 35.03
CA ARG A 40 2.18 11.88 35.05
C ARG A 40 0.81 11.61 35.68
N GLY A 41 0.70 10.54 36.46
CA GLY A 41 -0.51 10.20 37.21
C GLY A 41 -1.62 9.58 36.36
N PHE A 42 -1.32 9.06 35.17
CA PHE A 42 -2.27 8.33 34.33
C PHE A 42 -2.01 6.82 34.40
N PRO A 43 -3.03 5.96 34.32
CA PRO A 43 -2.81 4.53 34.17
C PRO A 43 -2.11 4.22 32.84
N GLU A 44 -1.29 3.17 32.83
CA GLU A 44 -0.79 2.59 31.59
C GLU A 44 -1.94 1.92 30.81
N LEU A 45 -1.76 1.70 29.52
CA LEU A 45 -2.72 1.05 28.64
C LEU A 45 -2.12 -0.24 28.08
N ARG A 46 -2.94 -1.28 27.91
CA ARG A 46 -2.51 -2.57 27.36
C ARG A 46 -3.55 -3.11 26.38
N ILE A 47 -3.13 -3.61 25.23
CA ILE A 47 -3.99 -4.28 24.23
C ILE A 47 -3.41 -5.63 23.85
N ASP A 48 -4.28 -6.60 23.60
CA ASP A 48 -3.92 -7.82 22.87
C ASP A 48 -3.80 -7.51 21.37
N ALA A 49 -2.82 -8.11 20.70
CA ALA A 49 -2.67 -7.98 19.26
C ALA A 49 -3.74 -8.78 18.51
N THR A 50 -4.25 -9.86 19.11
CA THR A 50 -5.33 -10.67 18.54
C THR A 50 -6.66 -10.28 19.19
N PRO A 51 -7.57 -9.59 18.47
CA PRO A 51 -8.91 -9.37 18.97
C PRO A 51 -9.64 -10.69 19.21
N ARG A 52 -10.56 -10.68 20.17
CA ARG A 52 -11.47 -11.80 20.38
C ARG A 52 -12.37 -11.97 19.15
N GLN A 53 -12.49 -13.21 18.69
CA GLN A 53 -13.32 -13.60 17.56
C GLN A 53 -13.99 -14.93 17.85
N ASP A 54 -15.31 -15.00 17.74
CA ASP A 54 -16.06 -16.21 18.09
C ASP A 54 -16.10 -17.23 16.93
N VAL A 55 -15.87 -16.81 15.66
CA VAL A 55 -15.94 -17.70 14.47
C VAL A 55 -15.11 -17.16 13.28
N THR A 56 -13.86 -17.60 13.09
CA THR A 56 -13.17 -17.59 11.78
C THR A 56 -12.05 -18.63 11.72
N ASP A 57 -11.76 -19.11 10.50
CA ASP A 57 -10.70 -20.09 10.23
C ASP A 57 -9.29 -19.46 10.13
N ALA A 58 -9.20 -18.12 10.17
CA ALA A 58 -7.94 -17.38 10.16
C ALA A 58 -7.98 -16.26 11.22
N PRO A 59 -7.03 -16.24 12.18
CA PRO A 59 -6.99 -15.20 13.21
C PRO A 59 -6.55 -13.88 12.59
N TRP A 60 -7.42 -12.88 12.63
CA TRP A 60 -7.05 -11.51 12.30
C TRP A 60 -6.22 -10.92 13.46
N THR A 61 -5.10 -10.26 13.16
CA THR A 61 -4.17 -9.74 14.17
C THR A 61 -3.71 -8.33 13.82
N LEU A 62 -3.53 -7.50 14.84
CA LEU A 62 -2.88 -6.20 14.73
C LEU A 62 -1.38 -6.39 14.59
N SER A 63 -0.77 -5.68 13.64
CA SER A 63 0.68 -5.63 13.57
C SER A 63 1.25 -4.87 14.78
N SER A 64 2.56 -5.01 15.04
CA SER A 64 3.23 -4.22 16.09
C SER A 64 3.12 -2.71 15.85
N ARG A 65 3.11 -2.29 14.58
CA ARG A 65 2.88 -0.90 14.17
C ARG A 65 1.47 -0.46 14.51
N ASP A 66 0.46 -1.28 14.19
CA ASP A 66 -0.93 -0.96 14.50
C ASP A 66 -1.13 -0.89 16.01
N CYS A 67 -0.67 -1.88 16.77
CA CYS A 67 -0.71 -1.85 18.23
C CYS A 67 -0.08 -0.56 18.80
N GLY A 68 1.07 -0.15 18.26
CA GLY A 68 1.73 1.12 18.62
C GLY A 68 0.86 2.35 18.34
N ALA A 69 0.34 2.46 17.12
CA ALA A 69 -0.53 3.57 16.72
C ALA A 69 -1.82 3.64 17.56
N GLN A 70 -2.43 2.48 17.82
CA GLN A 70 -3.62 2.31 18.63
C GLN A 70 -3.39 2.78 20.06
N LEU A 71 -2.34 2.29 20.72
CA LEU A 71 -1.99 2.69 22.08
C LEU A 71 -1.66 4.17 22.18
N ASN A 72 -0.93 4.74 21.22
CA ASN A 72 -0.65 6.18 21.20
C ASN A 72 -1.92 7.02 21.14
N ARG A 73 -2.88 6.60 20.30
CA ARG A 73 -4.16 7.30 20.17
C ARG A 73 -5.05 7.11 21.40
N PHE A 74 -5.08 5.92 22.00
CA PHE A 74 -5.82 5.67 23.24
C PHE A 74 -5.20 6.42 24.42
N ALA A 75 -3.87 6.48 24.52
CA ALA A 75 -3.16 7.26 25.52
C ALA A 75 -3.48 8.75 25.40
N ARG A 76 -3.50 9.27 24.17
CA ARG A 76 -3.95 10.65 23.92
C ARG A 76 -5.40 10.87 24.35
N ARG A 77 -6.32 9.96 23.99
CA ARG A 77 -7.72 10.03 24.45
C ARG A 77 -7.83 9.96 25.97
N LEU A 78 -7.00 9.17 26.65
CA LEU A 78 -6.96 9.08 28.12
C LEU A 78 -6.52 10.41 28.74
N VAL A 79 -5.41 10.97 28.27
CA VAL A 79 -4.87 12.26 28.74
C VAL A 79 -5.87 13.40 28.51
N GLU A 80 -6.60 13.38 27.40
CA GLU A 80 -7.66 14.35 27.09
C GLU A 80 -8.97 14.12 27.87
N GLY A 81 -9.08 13.04 28.64
CA GLY A 81 -10.31 12.66 29.35
C GLY A 81 -11.43 12.16 28.43
N LYS A 82 -11.10 11.63 27.25
CA LYS A 82 -11.99 11.07 26.22
C LYS A 82 -11.97 9.53 26.15
N LEU A 83 -11.19 8.88 27.02
CA LEU A 83 -11.18 7.43 27.20
C LEU A 83 -11.70 7.11 28.60
N GLU A 84 -12.90 6.52 28.66
CA GLU A 84 -13.57 6.19 29.92
C GLU A 84 -13.57 4.65 30.09
N PRO A 85 -13.08 4.13 31.23
CA PRO A 85 -13.25 2.71 31.59
C PRO A 85 -14.70 2.25 31.47
N GLY A 86 -14.91 1.08 30.86
CA GLY A 86 -16.21 0.45 30.63
C GLY A 86 -16.99 0.98 29.43
N ARG A 87 -16.56 2.07 28.79
CA ARG A 87 -17.27 2.65 27.65
C ARG A 87 -16.67 2.18 26.33
N SER A 88 -17.37 1.26 25.68
CA SER A 88 -16.93 0.74 24.39
C SER A 88 -17.09 1.75 23.25
N PHE A 89 -16.26 1.62 22.22
CA PHE A 89 -16.36 2.36 20.97
C PHE A 89 -15.93 1.50 19.79
N ILE A 90 -16.45 1.82 18.60
CA ILE A 90 -16.22 1.05 17.39
C ILE A 90 -15.28 1.79 16.48
N GLU A 91 -14.40 1.04 15.81
CA GLU A 91 -13.55 1.57 14.76
C GLU A 91 -13.46 0.63 13.57
N LYS A 92 -13.24 1.22 12.40
CA LYS A 92 -13.11 0.52 11.14
C LYS A 92 -11.64 0.48 10.71
N TYR A 93 -11.23 -0.67 10.19
CA TYR A 93 -9.91 -1.00 9.67
C TYR A 93 -10.07 -1.55 8.25
N ASP A 94 -8.95 -1.69 7.53
CA ASP A 94 -8.90 -2.31 6.21
C ASP A 94 -9.93 -1.72 5.24
N HIS A 95 -9.97 -0.39 5.11
CA HIS A 95 -10.94 0.29 4.24
C HIS A 95 -12.41 -0.01 4.57
N GLY A 96 -12.68 -0.34 5.85
CA GLY A 96 -14.03 -0.62 6.34
C GLY A 96 -14.46 -2.08 6.25
N THR A 97 -13.61 -2.98 5.77
CA THR A 97 -13.92 -4.42 5.75
C THR A 97 -13.78 -5.06 7.12
N THR A 98 -13.03 -4.43 8.04
CA THR A 98 -12.83 -4.92 9.40
C THR A 98 -13.37 -3.90 10.40
N THR A 99 -14.11 -4.37 11.40
CA THR A 99 -14.65 -3.52 12.46
C THR A 99 -14.29 -4.09 13.82
N ILE A 100 -13.68 -3.27 14.68
CA ILE A 100 -13.29 -3.66 16.05
C ILE A 100 -14.11 -2.86 17.05
N LEU A 101 -14.70 -3.57 18.00
CA LEU A 101 -15.25 -3.03 19.24
C LEU A 101 -14.15 -2.99 20.29
N TRP A 102 -13.75 -1.78 20.68
CA TRP A 102 -12.78 -1.55 21.73
C TRP A 102 -13.48 -1.30 23.05
N THR A 103 -13.07 -1.98 24.11
CA THR A 103 -13.64 -1.84 25.45
C THR A 103 -12.53 -1.64 26.48
N PRO A 104 -12.28 -0.39 26.91
CA PRO A 104 -11.38 -0.11 28.03
C PRO A 104 -11.90 -0.78 29.30
N GLY A 105 -11.11 -1.64 29.93
CA GLY A 105 -11.43 -2.35 31.16
C GLY A 105 -11.24 -1.47 32.40
N THR A 106 -11.37 -2.10 33.57
CA THR A 106 -11.05 -1.45 34.84
C THR A 106 -9.53 -1.41 35.05
N PRO A 107 -8.97 -0.33 35.62
CA PRO A 107 -7.56 -0.31 36.02
C PRO A 107 -7.23 -1.51 36.91
N THR A 108 -6.12 -2.18 36.63
CA THR A 108 -5.63 -3.34 37.39
C THR A 108 -4.11 -3.28 37.60
N GLU A 109 -3.58 -4.21 38.40
CA GLU A 109 -2.17 -4.32 38.70
C GLU A 109 -1.35 -4.79 37.47
N PRO A 110 -0.15 -4.23 37.22
CA PRO A 110 0.67 -4.55 36.05
C PRO A 110 0.97 -6.04 35.89
N THR A 111 1.15 -6.76 37.01
CA THR A 111 1.47 -8.19 37.02
C THR A 111 0.33 -9.06 36.51
N GLU A 112 -0.92 -8.63 36.67
CA GLU A 112 -2.09 -9.38 36.21
C GLU A 112 -2.22 -9.37 34.68
N VAL A 113 -1.73 -8.32 34.03
CA VAL A 113 -1.83 -8.10 32.58
C VAL A 113 -0.49 -8.22 31.85
N LYS A 114 0.53 -8.75 32.53
CA LYS A 114 1.88 -8.99 31.98
C LYS A 114 2.57 -7.70 31.48
N ALA A 115 2.28 -6.55 32.08
CA ALA A 115 2.95 -5.27 31.77
C ALA A 115 4.31 -5.19 32.50
N TYR A 116 5.26 -6.04 32.11
CA TYR A 116 6.49 -6.33 32.87
C TYR A 116 7.39 -5.13 33.17
N ARG A 117 7.34 -4.07 32.34
CA ARG A 117 8.16 -2.86 32.52
C ARG A 117 7.40 -1.66 33.07
N ALA A 118 6.09 -1.79 33.33
CA ALA A 118 5.37 -0.75 34.05
C ALA A 118 5.84 -0.72 35.52
N ASP A 119 5.84 0.46 36.14
CA ASP A 119 6.15 0.59 37.56
C ASP A 119 5.21 -0.29 38.38
N SER A 120 5.72 -0.99 39.40
CA SER A 120 4.92 -1.89 40.25
C SER A 120 3.79 -1.20 41.02
N SER A 121 3.84 0.13 41.13
CA SER A 121 2.79 0.97 41.74
C SER A 121 1.86 1.63 40.71
N ALA A 122 2.16 1.48 39.41
CA ALA A 122 1.28 1.96 38.35
C ALA A 122 0.02 1.10 38.28
N SER A 123 -1.08 1.68 37.80
CA SER A 123 -2.24 0.91 37.37
C SER A 123 -2.26 0.80 35.85
N VAL A 124 -2.83 -0.28 35.32
CA VAL A 124 -2.92 -0.56 33.88
C VAL A 124 -4.38 -0.78 33.50
N ILE A 125 -4.87 -0.09 32.47
CA ILE A 125 -6.17 -0.35 31.85
C ILE A 125 -5.96 -1.36 30.71
N PRO A 126 -6.44 -2.61 30.84
CA PRO A 126 -6.52 -3.52 29.71
C PRO A 126 -7.65 -3.06 28.78
N ILE A 127 -7.36 -2.88 27.50
CA ILE A 127 -8.35 -2.52 26.48
C ILE A 127 -8.61 -3.78 25.66
N ALA A 128 -9.82 -4.33 25.84
CA ALA A 128 -10.25 -5.49 25.08
C ALA A 128 -10.62 -5.08 23.64
N ALA A 129 -10.25 -5.93 22.68
CA ALA A 129 -10.63 -5.81 21.29
C ALA A 129 -11.52 -6.99 20.91
N GLU A 130 -12.64 -6.73 20.25
CA GLU A 130 -13.53 -7.75 19.72
C GLU A 130 -13.84 -7.45 18.26
N LEU A 131 -13.73 -8.45 17.40
CA LEU A 131 -14.12 -8.30 16.00
C LEU A 131 -15.64 -8.36 15.87
N VAL A 132 -16.22 -7.28 15.35
CA VAL A 132 -17.64 -7.23 15.06
C VAL A 132 -17.89 -8.14 13.85
N PRO A 133 -18.80 -9.13 13.94
CA PRO A 133 -19.11 -10.01 12.83
C PRO A 133 -19.54 -9.19 11.60
N VAL A 134 -18.86 -9.42 10.49
CA VAL A 134 -19.23 -8.84 9.20
C VAL A 134 -20.20 -9.79 8.52
N GLU A 135 -21.27 -9.25 7.92
CA GLU A 135 -22.13 -10.03 7.04
C GLU A 135 -21.31 -10.49 5.84
N ILE A 136 -20.99 -11.78 5.82
CA ILE A 136 -20.25 -12.38 4.71
C ILE A 136 -21.22 -12.50 3.54
N VAL A 137 -20.92 -11.82 2.44
CA VAL A 137 -21.69 -11.96 1.21
C VAL A 137 -21.35 -13.33 0.61
N PRO A 138 -22.34 -14.20 0.34
CA PRO A 138 -22.08 -15.49 -0.29
C PRO A 138 -21.36 -15.31 -1.62
N LEU A 139 -20.50 -16.27 -1.96
CA LEU A 139 -19.87 -16.33 -3.26
C LEU A 139 -20.97 -16.40 -4.34
N ALA A 140 -20.98 -15.43 -5.22
CA ALA A 140 -21.94 -15.32 -6.31
C ALA A 140 -21.21 -15.15 -7.64
N ASP A 141 -21.85 -15.60 -8.72
CA ASP A 141 -21.44 -15.28 -10.07
C ASP A 141 -21.55 -13.77 -10.32
N LEU A 142 -20.76 -13.28 -11.27
CA LEU A 142 -20.85 -11.89 -11.71
C LEU A 142 -22.19 -11.64 -12.40
N SER A 143 -22.73 -10.42 -12.23
CA SER A 143 -23.81 -9.97 -13.10
C SER A 143 -23.35 -9.85 -14.55
N GLU A 144 -24.27 -9.92 -15.51
CA GLU A 144 -23.95 -9.75 -16.94
C GLU A 144 -23.16 -8.45 -17.23
N ARG A 145 -23.47 -7.37 -16.50
CA ARG A 145 -22.77 -6.09 -16.62
C ARG A 145 -21.34 -6.17 -16.10
N GLU A 146 -21.11 -6.84 -14.98
CA GLU A 146 -19.77 -7.03 -14.41
C GLU A 146 -18.93 -7.95 -15.30
N GLU A 147 -19.51 -9.05 -15.79
CA GLU A 147 -18.83 -9.94 -16.73
C GLU A 147 -18.44 -9.21 -18.02
N ALA A 148 -19.36 -8.43 -18.61
CA ALA A 148 -19.06 -7.66 -19.81
C ALA A 148 -17.90 -6.66 -19.60
N ARG A 149 -17.87 -5.99 -18.45
CA ARG A 149 -16.78 -5.09 -18.06
C ARG A 149 -15.45 -5.84 -17.99
N TRP A 150 -15.40 -6.97 -17.27
CA TRP A 150 -14.15 -7.70 -17.07
C TRP A 150 -13.68 -8.45 -18.30
N ARG A 151 -14.59 -8.85 -19.19
CA ARG A 151 -14.24 -9.36 -20.51
C ARG A 151 -13.59 -8.28 -21.38
N TRP A 152 -14.06 -7.04 -21.30
CA TRP A 152 -13.42 -5.91 -21.98
C TRP A 152 -12.00 -5.66 -21.44
N GLU A 153 -11.84 -5.59 -20.12
CA GLU A 153 -10.53 -5.47 -19.45
C GLU A 153 -9.58 -6.60 -19.85
N LEU A 154 -10.08 -7.85 -19.89
CA LEU A 154 -9.31 -8.99 -20.36
C LEU A 154 -8.82 -8.76 -21.79
N GLY A 155 -9.69 -8.33 -22.70
CA GLY A 155 -9.33 -8.00 -24.08
C GLY A 155 -8.19 -6.98 -24.20
N ASP A 156 -8.17 -5.97 -23.33
CA ASP A 156 -7.10 -4.99 -23.28
C ASP A 156 -5.79 -5.60 -22.79
N MET A 157 -5.82 -6.45 -21.75
CA MET A 157 -4.64 -7.20 -21.30
C MET A 157 -4.09 -8.15 -22.38
N LEU A 158 -4.98 -8.83 -23.12
CA LEU A 158 -4.60 -9.70 -24.24
C LEU A 158 -3.90 -8.90 -25.35
N THR A 159 -4.40 -7.69 -25.64
CA THR A 159 -3.86 -6.81 -26.68
C THR A 159 -2.50 -6.21 -26.27
N ALA A 160 -2.34 -5.88 -24.99
CA ALA A 160 -1.09 -5.34 -24.44
C ALA A 160 0.01 -6.40 -24.26
N SER A 161 -0.37 -7.66 -24.09
CA SER A 161 0.57 -8.77 -23.96
C SER A 161 1.45 -8.88 -25.21
N ALA A 162 2.78 -8.85 -25.03
CA ALA A 162 3.71 -8.81 -26.15
C ALA A 162 3.61 -10.12 -26.97
N PRO A 163 3.09 -10.09 -28.22
CA PRO A 163 2.80 -11.32 -28.96
C PRO A 163 4.06 -12.13 -29.31
N ASN A 164 5.23 -11.49 -29.27
CA ASN A 164 6.52 -12.10 -29.56
C ASN A 164 7.27 -12.61 -28.31
N ARG A 165 6.75 -12.38 -27.09
CA ARG A 165 7.38 -12.90 -25.86
C ARG A 165 6.65 -14.16 -25.44
N GLN A 166 7.33 -15.30 -25.48
CA GLN A 166 6.78 -16.51 -24.90
C GLN A 166 6.84 -16.41 -23.38
N GLY A 167 5.69 -16.56 -22.70
CA GLY A 167 5.64 -16.66 -21.24
C GLY A 167 6.41 -17.88 -20.71
N LEU A 168 6.62 -17.92 -19.39
CA LEU A 168 7.23 -19.06 -18.74
C LEU A 168 6.36 -20.32 -18.90
N ARG A 169 7.00 -21.49 -19.03
CA ARG A 169 6.29 -22.77 -19.16
C ARG A 169 5.34 -22.97 -17.97
N GLY A 170 4.06 -23.19 -18.28
CA GLY A 170 3.01 -23.39 -17.27
C GLY A 170 2.11 -22.16 -17.06
N PHE A 171 2.51 -21.00 -17.57
CA PHE A 171 1.71 -19.77 -17.56
C PHE A 171 1.25 -19.52 -18.99
N ARG A 172 -0.06 -19.62 -19.22
CA ARG A 172 -0.66 -19.39 -20.53
C ARG A 172 -1.57 -18.19 -20.45
N LEU A 173 -1.59 -17.43 -21.54
CA LEU A 173 -2.57 -16.38 -21.70
C LEU A 173 -3.96 -17.04 -21.89
N PRO A 174 -4.97 -16.65 -21.12
CA PRO A 174 -6.32 -17.19 -21.25
C PRO A 174 -6.98 -16.73 -22.57
N ASP A 175 -8.00 -17.46 -23.02
CA ASP A 175 -8.81 -17.07 -24.17
C ASP A 175 -9.79 -15.94 -23.80
N ILE A 176 -10.16 -15.09 -24.77
CA ILE A 176 -11.14 -14.00 -24.54
C ILE A 176 -12.52 -14.52 -24.11
N ASP A 177 -12.84 -15.75 -24.51
CA ASP A 177 -14.08 -16.46 -24.16
C ASP A 177 -13.93 -17.29 -22.88
N ALA A 178 -12.88 -17.04 -22.08
CA ALA A 178 -12.72 -17.69 -20.78
C ALA A 178 -13.93 -17.43 -19.87
N SER A 179 -14.29 -18.46 -19.09
CA SER A 179 -15.43 -18.41 -18.17
C SER A 179 -15.11 -17.54 -16.95
N PHE A 180 -16.10 -16.80 -16.46
CA PHE A 180 -16.06 -16.01 -15.22
C PHE A 180 -16.89 -16.65 -14.09
N SER A 181 -17.01 -17.99 -14.11
CA SER A 181 -17.76 -18.76 -13.11
C SER A 181 -17.11 -18.72 -11.73
N CYS A 182 -17.91 -18.71 -10.67
CA CYS A 182 -17.42 -18.66 -9.30
C CYS A 182 -16.67 -19.93 -8.82
N ASP A 183 -16.83 -21.07 -9.51
CA ASP A 183 -16.21 -22.35 -9.17
C ASP A 183 -14.73 -22.49 -9.60
N GLN A 184 -14.17 -21.47 -10.24
CA GLN A 184 -12.79 -21.48 -10.71
C GLN A 184 -11.75 -21.27 -9.59
N SER A 185 -10.49 -21.59 -9.89
CA SER A 185 -9.40 -21.64 -8.90
C SER A 185 -9.16 -20.31 -8.18
N TYR A 186 -9.37 -19.18 -8.86
CA TYR A 186 -9.25 -17.83 -8.29
C TYR A 186 -10.60 -17.10 -8.27
N GLY A 187 -11.70 -17.87 -8.21
CA GLY A 187 -13.07 -17.34 -8.26
C GLY A 187 -13.45 -16.78 -9.63
N PRO A 188 -14.49 -15.93 -9.72
CA PRO A 188 -15.02 -15.47 -11.00
C PRO A 188 -14.04 -14.63 -11.81
N LEU A 189 -13.01 -14.05 -11.19
CA LEU A 189 -11.98 -13.23 -11.85
C LEU A 189 -10.73 -14.02 -12.25
N THR A 190 -10.80 -15.36 -12.26
CA THR A 190 -9.71 -16.24 -12.70
C THR A 190 -9.08 -15.84 -14.04
N PRO A 191 -9.83 -15.50 -15.11
CA PRO A 191 -9.21 -15.07 -16.36
C PRO A 191 -8.29 -13.85 -16.20
N LEU A 192 -8.66 -12.87 -15.36
CA LEU A 192 -7.80 -11.71 -15.11
C LEU A 192 -6.55 -12.06 -14.30
N VAL A 193 -6.69 -12.93 -13.29
CA VAL A 193 -5.55 -13.42 -12.48
C VAL A 193 -4.54 -14.16 -13.37
N GLU A 194 -5.02 -15.03 -14.26
CA GLU A 194 -4.17 -15.76 -15.20
C GLU A 194 -3.52 -14.84 -16.22
N ALA A 195 -4.25 -13.86 -16.77
CA ALA A 195 -3.69 -12.87 -17.68
C ALA A 195 -2.57 -12.05 -17.01
N ARG A 196 -2.77 -11.58 -15.78
CA ARG A 196 -1.74 -10.86 -15.00
C ARG A 196 -0.54 -11.75 -14.70
N ALA A 197 -0.75 -12.99 -14.27
CA ALA A 197 0.34 -13.94 -14.04
C ALA A 197 1.15 -14.19 -15.32
N TYR A 198 0.49 -14.29 -16.47
CA TYR A 198 1.14 -14.39 -17.77
C TYR A 198 1.97 -13.15 -18.10
N MET A 199 1.44 -11.94 -17.92
CA MET A 199 2.17 -10.68 -18.13
C MET A 199 3.42 -10.60 -17.25
N VAL A 200 3.31 -10.96 -15.97
CA VAL A 200 4.46 -11.03 -15.05
C VAL A 200 5.50 -12.04 -15.56
N SER A 201 5.06 -13.18 -16.11
CA SER A 201 5.96 -14.18 -16.70
C SER A 201 6.71 -13.69 -17.96
N GLN A 202 6.24 -12.63 -18.61
CA GLN A 202 6.86 -12.00 -19.78
C GLN A 202 7.78 -10.83 -19.45
N CYS A 203 7.92 -10.47 -18.16
CA CYS A 203 8.77 -9.36 -17.73
C CYS A 203 10.24 -9.61 -18.08
N THR A 204 10.93 -8.59 -18.58
CA THR A 204 12.37 -8.65 -18.80
C THR A 204 13.12 -8.49 -17.48
N PRO A 205 14.42 -8.81 -17.42
CA PRO A 205 15.22 -8.57 -16.23
C PRO A 205 15.20 -7.12 -15.75
N GLU A 206 15.17 -6.16 -16.67
CA GLU A 206 15.08 -4.72 -16.38
C GLU A 206 13.74 -4.39 -15.71
N MET A 207 12.63 -4.90 -16.25
CA MET A 207 11.30 -4.71 -15.64
C MET A 207 11.23 -5.33 -14.24
N LEU A 208 11.78 -6.53 -14.06
CA LEU A 208 11.80 -7.17 -12.75
C LEU A 208 12.65 -6.37 -11.74
N ALA A 209 13.78 -5.79 -12.19
CA ALA A 209 14.64 -4.95 -11.37
C ALA A 209 13.90 -3.70 -10.91
N ASP A 210 13.20 -3.02 -11.82
CA ASP A 210 12.40 -1.84 -11.53
C ASP A 210 11.24 -2.16 -10.56
N VAL A 211 10.54 -3.29 -10.73
CA VAL A 211 9.49 -3.72 -9.79
C VAL A 211 10.05 -3.93 -8.39
N VAL A 212 11.20 -4.60 -8.28
CA VAL A 212 11.85 -4.85 -6.98
C VAL A 212 12.28 -3.53 -6.33
N LEU A 213 12.92 -2.62 -7.07
CA LEU A 213 13.34 -1.31 -6.56
C LEU A 213 12.13 -0.49 -6.07
N ARG A 214 11.07 -0.41 -6.88
CA ARG A 214 9.83 0.29 -6.49
C ARG A 214 9.12 -0.35 -5.32
N SER A 215 9.18 -1.68 -5.20
CA SER A 215 8.63 -2.40 -4.05
C SER A 215 9.43 -2.10 -2.79
N LEU A 216 10.76 -2.01 -2.87
CA LEU A 216 11.60 -1.59 -1.74
C LEU A 216 11.32 -0.14 -1.31
N ASP A 217 11.11 0.77 -2.27
CA ASP A 217 10.70 2.14 -1.97
C ASP A 217 9.28 2.18 -1.37
N CYS A 218 8.37 1.36 -1.88
CA CYS A 218 7.03 1.20 -1.32
C CYS A 218 7.11 0.72 0.13
N GLU A 219 7.94 -0.27 0.48
CA GLU A 219 8.11 -0.74 1.87
C GLU A 219 8.68 0.34 2.84
N ARG A 220 9.26 1.44 2.34
CA ARG A 220 9.74 2.54 3.18
C ARG A 220 8.60 3.47 3.61
N SER A 221 7.64 3.73 2.73
CA SER A 221 6.55 4.69 2.95
C SER A 221 5.23 3.98 3.29
N MET A 222 4.99 2.84 2.66
CA MET A 222 3.82 1.98 2.76
C MET A 222 4.28 0.52 2.97
N SER A 223 3.40 -0.46 2.82
CA SER A 223 3.84 -1.86 2.78
C SER A 223 3.01 -2.65 1.78
N THR A 224 3.67 -3.32 0.84
CA THR A 224 3.01 -4.25 -0.08
C THR A 224 2.34 -5.39 0.68
N ARG A 225 2.82 -5.70 1.89
CA ARG A 225 2.14 -6.63 2.81
C ARG A 225 0.86 -6.07 3.39
N ALA A 226 0.80 -4.77 3.69
CA ALA A 226 -0.44 -4.14 4.12
C ALA A 226 -1.48 -4.22 2.99
N THR A 227 -1.08 -3.90 1.76
CA THR A 227 -1.91 -4.07 0.56
C THR A 227 -2.40 -5.52 0.42
N LEU A 228 -1.51 -6.51 0.55
CA LEU A 228 -1.89 -7.92 0.52
C LEU A 228 -2.90 -8.29 1.62
N GLY A 229 -2.66 -7.84 2.86
CA GLY A 229 -3.55 -8.04 4.00
C GLY A 229 -4.94 -7.44 3.78
N THR A 230 -5.02 -6.19 3.32
CA THR A 230 -6.28 -5.54 2.97
C THR A 230 -7.04 -6.30 1.87
N SER A 231 -6.35 -6.78 0.83
CA SER A 231 -6.98 -7.61 -0.21
C SER A 231 -7.53 -8.93 0.32
N TYR A 232 -6.89 -9.54 1.33
CA TYR A 232 -7.46 -10.69 2.05
C TYR A 232 -8.72 -10.33 2.82
N SER A 233 -8.76 -9.16 3.47
CA SER A 233 -9.95 -8.69 4.17
C SER A 233 -11.13 -8.46 3.20
N TYR A 234 -10.88 -7.90 2.02
CA TYR A 234 -11.88 -7.84 0.93
C TYR A 234 -12.31 -9.23 0.46
N ALA A 235 -11.37 -10.15 0.28
CA ALA A 235 -11.68 -11.52 -0.13
C ALA A 235 -12.58 -12.23 0.91
N ALA A 236 -12.30 -12.06 2.19
CA ALA A 236 -13.12 -12.63 3.27
C ALA A 236 -14.55 -12.08 3.25
N ALA A 237 -14.72 -10.76 3.04
CA ALA A 237 -16.03 -10.11 3.00
C ALA A 237 -16.96 -10.63 1.89
N VAL A 238 -16.40 -11.19 0.81
CA VAL A 238 -17.17 -11.72 -0.34
C VAL A 238 -16.97 -13.23 -0.56
N SER A 239 -16.59 -13.98 0.47
CA SER A 239 -16.38 -15.44 0.41
C SER A 239 -15.35 -15.90 -0.64
N ARG A 240 -14.33 -15.09 -0.93
CA ARG A 240 -13.26 -15.38 -1.90
C ARG A 240 -11.89 -15.68 -1.25
N THR A 241 -11.83 -15.97 0.05
CA THR A 241 -10.57 -16.33 0.72
C THR A 241 -9.81 -17.49 0.06
N PRO A 242 -10.46 -18.60 -0.38
CA PRO A 242 -9.75 -19.67 -1.09
C PRO A 242 -9.13 -19.20 -2.41
N ALA A 243 -9.84 -18.33 -3.14
CA ALA A 243 -9.34 -17.73 -4.38
C ALA A 243 -8.09 -16.87 -4.13
N ALA A 244 -8.11 -16.07 -3.06
CA ALA A 244 -6.97 -15.27 -2.63
C ALA A 244 -5.76 -16.14 -2.24
N TRP A 245 -5.95 -17.22 -1.47
CA TRP A 245 -4.87 -18.17 -1.16
C TRP A 245 -4.29 -18.84 -2.42
N ASN A 246 -5.15 -19.24 -3.35
CA ASN A 246 -4.70 -19.83 -4.61
C ASN A 246 -3.91 -18.82 -5.46
N ALA A 247 -4.33 -17.55 -5.49
CA ALA A 247 -3.61 -16.48 -6.20
C ALA A 247 -2.24 -16.17 -5.56
N GLU A 248 -2.12 -16.18 -4.24
CA GLU A 248 -0.83 -16.06 -3.54
C GLU A 248 0.08 -17.27 -3.83
N ALA A 249 -0.46 -18.50 -3.78
CA ALA A 249 0.29 -19.70 -4.13
C ALA A 249 0.80 -19.66 -5.59
N LEU A 250 -0.02 -19.11 -6.51
CA LEU A 250 0.38 -18.84 -7.88
C LEU A 250 1.54 -17.84 -7.95
N ALA A 251 1.50 -16.75 -7.18
CA ALA A 251 2.58 -15.76 -7.10
C ALA A 251 3.89 -16.40 -6.65
N VAL A 252 3.87 -17.23 -5.60
CA VAL A 252 5.04 -17.97 -5.11
C VAL A 252 5.61 -18.90 -6.20
N SER A 253 4.74 -19.64 -6.89
CA SER A 253 5.13 -20.55 -7.97
C SER A 253 5.74 -19.80 -9.17
N LEU A 254 5.15 -18.65 -9.51
CA LEU A 254 5.63 -17.79 -10.59
C LEU A 254 7.01 -17.20 -10.29
N VAL A 255 7.20 -16.62 -9.11
CA VAL A 255 8.51 -16.10 -8.71
C VAL A 255 9.56 -17.20 -8.61
N LYS A 256 9.19 -18.39 -8.12
CA LYS A 256 10.08 -19.56 -8.14
C LYS A 256 10.50 -19.94 -9.57
N SER A 257 9.59 -19.83 -10.54
CA SER A 257 9.87 -20.09 -11.95
C SER A 257 10.78 -19.02 -12.56
N ILE A 258 10.54 -17.74 -12.25
CA ILE A 258 11.39 -16.61 -12.64
C ILE A 258 12.80 -16.79 -12.08
N ARG A 259 12.93 -17.14 -10.79
CA ARG A 259 14.21 -17.36 -10.11
C ARG A 259 14.96 -18.58 -10.65
N GLY A 260 14.22 -19.61 -11.05
CA GLY A 260 14.74 -20.92 -11.43
C GLY A 260 15.41 -21.67 -10.26
N PRO A 261 15.88 -22.91 -10.49
CA PRO A 261 16.54 -23.72 -9.47
C PRO A 261 17.75 -22.98 -8.88
N GLN A 262 17.77 -22.81 -7.56
CA GLN A 262 18.86 -22.15 -6.83
C GLN A 262 19.16 -20.70 -7.29
N GLY A 263 18.22 -19.98 -7.92
CA GLY A 263 18.49 -18.62 -8.41
C GLY A 263 19.33 -18.54 -9.69
N LYS A 264 19.41 -19.65 -10.43
CA LYS A 264 20.30 -19.76 -11.60
C LYS A 264 19.65 -19.38 -12.92
N SER A 265 18.38 -18.96 -12.94
CA SER A 265 17.77 -18.50 -14.19
C SER A 265 18.58 -17.32 -14.75
N SER A 266 18.65 -17.21 -16.08
CA SER A 266 19.32 -16.08 -16.73
C SER A 266 18.64 -14.76 -16.39
N ALA A 267 17.31 -14.75 -16.33
CA ALA A 267 16.54 -13.55 -16.02
C ALA A 267 16.82 -13.03 -14.61
N TRP A 268 16.82 -13.92 -13.61
CA TRP A 268 17.11 -13.56 -12.22
C TRP A 268 18.53 -13.03 -12.06
N ARG A 269 19.53 -13.69 -12.66
CA ARG A 269 20.92 -13.23 -12.59
C ARG A 269 21.13 -11.89 -13.30
N ALA A 270 20.46 -11.67 -14.43
CA ALA A 270 20.51 -10.40 -15.14
C ALA A 270 19.88 -9.27 -14.31
N MET A 271 18.72 -9.52 -13.70
CA MET A 271 18.04 -8.58 -12.80
C MET A 271 18.95 -8.18 -11.63
N MET A 272 19.54 -9.17 -10.93
CA MET A 272 20.46 -8.93 -9.82
C MET A 272 21.66 -8.05 -10.23
N LYS A 273 22.18 -8.24 -11.45
CA LYS A 273 23.30 -7.45 -11.97
C LYS A 273 22.90 -6.00 -12.27
N MET A 274 21.66 -5.75 -12.67
CA MET A 274 21.17 -4.42 -13.08
C MET A 274 20.84 -3.53 -11.89
N SER A 275 20.37 -4.11 -10.79
CA SER A 275 19.93 -3.34 -9.62
C SER A 275 21.06 -2.91 -8.68
N ASP A 276 22.33 -3.12 -9.06
CA ASP A 276 23.51 -2.86 -8.22
C ASP A 276 23.41 -3.44 -6.79
N PHE A 277 22.63 -4.52 -6.59
CA PHE A 277 22.49 -5.21 -5.30
C PHE A 277 23.73 -6.04 -4.91
N GLY A 278 24.89 -5.71 -5.49
CA GLY A 278 26.15 -6.41 -5.32
C GLY A 278 26.31 -7.62 -6.26
N PRO A 279 27.53 -8.16 -6.43
CA PRO A 279 27.75 -9.41 -7.17
C PRO A 279 26.84 -10.52 -6.63
N ALA A 280 26.43 -11.45 -7.49
CA ALA A 280 25.62 -12.64 -7.10
C ALA A 280 26.29 -13.55 -6.04
N GLU A 281 27.51 -13.22 -5.61
CA GLU A 281 28.26 -13.83 -4.53
C GLU A 281 27.92 -13.23 -3.14
N ASP A 282 27.20 -12.09 -3.10
CA ASP A 282 26.75 -11.41 -1.89
C ASP A 282 25.56 -12.14 -1.25
N GLY A 283 25.86 -13.32 -0.69
CA GLY A 283 25.08 -13.97 0.35
C GLY A 283 23.72 -14.58 -0.08
N PRO A 284 23.42 -15.84 0.32
CA PRO A 284 22.10 -16.45 0.11
C PRO A 284 20.93 -15.67 0.76
N ASP A 285 21.23 -14.76 1.69
CA ASP A 285 20.24 -13.96 2.41
C ASP A 285 19.71 -12.77 1.58
N ILE A 286 20.54 -12.07 0.79
CA ILE A 286 20.08 -10.99 -0.10
C ILE A 286 19.16 -11.57 -1.18
N HIS A 287 19.57 -12.69 -1.78
CA HIS A 287 18.74 -13.43 -2.73
C HIS A 287 17.40 -13.86 -2.14
N ARG A 288 17.38 -14.29 -0.87
CA ARG A 288 16.14 -14.65 -0.17
C ARG A 288 15.28 -13.42 0.07
N GLY A 289 15.88 -12.31 0.52
CA GLY A 289 15.18 -11.04 0.77
C GLY A 289 14.51 -10.48 -0.47
N LEU A 290 15.27 -10.31 -1.57
CA LEU A 290 14.73 -9.78 -2.83
C LEU A 290 13.69 -10.72 -3.46
N SER A 291 13.90 -12.04 -3.36
CA SER A 291 12.88 -13.00 -3.78
C SER A 291 11.61 -12.87 -2.95
N GLY A 292 11.72 -12.60 -1.65
CA GLY A 292 10.58 -12.33 -0.77
C GLY A 292 9.84 -11.05 -1.16
N VAL A 293 10.57 -9.96 -1.43
CA VAL A 293 9.99 -8.69 -1.91
C VAL A 293 9.23 -8.90 -3.22
N LEU A 294 9.83 -9.59 -4.20
CA LEU A 294 9.15 -9.88 -5.46
C LEU A 294 7.92 -10.79 -5.26
N VAL A 295 7.98 -11.77 -4.37
CA VAL A 295 6.81 -12.59 -4.01
C VAL A 295 5.69 -11.71 -3.47
N HIS A 296 5.95 -10.81 -2.52
CA HIS A 296 4.90 -9.94 -1.99
C HIS A 296 4.32 -9.01 -3.07
N ALA A 297 5.17 -8.44 -3.94
CA ALA A 297 4.71 -7.57 -5.02
C ALA A 297 3.81 -8.31 -6.03
N VAL A 298 4.18 -9.55 -6.41
CA VAL A 298 3.35 -10.39 -7.30
C VAL A 298 2.10 -10.86 -6.57
N ALA A 299 2.19 -11.23 -5.28
CA ALA A 299 1.04 -11.66 -4.49
C ALA A 299 0.03 -10.52 -4.32
N ALA A 300 0.49 -9.31 -3.98
CA ALA A 300 -0.36 -8.12 -3.90
C ALA A 300 -1.09 -7.87 -5.23
N LEU A 301 -0.42 -8.02 -6.38
CA LEU A 301 -1.06 -7.93 -7.70
C LEU A 301 -2.14 -9.00 -7.91
N LEU A 302 -1.79 -10.28 -7.75
CA LEU A 302 -2.67 -11.39 -8.11
C LEU A 302 -3.83 -11.55 -7.14
N VAL A 303 -3.59 -11.41 -5.84
CA VAL A 303 -4.64 -11.47 -4.81
C VAL A 303 -5.62 -10.32 -4.99
N SER A 304 -5.13 -9.09 -5.19
CA SER A 304 -5.99 -7.93 -5.45
C SER A 304 -6.79 -8.09 -6.73
N THR A 305 -6.21 -8.70 -7.77
CA THR A 305 -6.94 -9.01 -9.02
C THR A 305 -8.12 -9.95 -8.77
N SER A 306 -8.00 -10.93 -7.85
CA SER A 306 -9.10 -11.86 -7.53
C SER A 306 -10.32 -11.19 -6.85
N VAL A 307 -10.16 -9.96 -6.36
CA VAL A 307 -11.19 -9.17 -5.68
C VAL A 307 -11.31 -7.75 -6.23
N ILE A 308 -10.80 -7.48 -7.43
CA ILE A 308 -10.69 -6.11 -7.96
C ILE A 308 -12.04 -5.39 -8.08
N ASP A 309 -13.13 -6.14 -8.28
CA ASP A 309 -14.52 -5.65 -8.28
C ASP A 309 -14.97 -5.08 -6.94
N ARG A 310 -14.25 -5.37 -5.85
CA ARG A 310 -14.57 -4.93 -4.48
C ARG A 310 -13.61 -3.88 -3.95
N LEU A 311 -12.42 -3.77 -4.54
CA LEU A 311 -11.43 -2.79 -4.13
C LEU A 311 -11.90 -1.38 -4.47
N ASP A 312 -11.71 -0.46 -3.52
CA ASP A 312 -11.83 0.96 -3.78
C ASP A 312 -10.67 1.47 -4.67
N PRO A 313 -10.80 2.67 -5.27
CA PRO A 313 -9.77 3.28 -6.11
C PRO A 313 -8.37 3.33 -5.50
N GLU A 314 -8.26 3.71 -4.22
CA GLU A 314 -6.99 3.86 -3.54
C GLU A 314 -6.30 2.50 -3.41
N MET A 315 -7.06 1.48 -3.00
CA MET A 315 -6.55 0.13 -2.82
C MET A 315 -6.14 -0.51 -4.14
N ARG A 316 -6.85 -0.20 -5.24
CA ARG A 316 -6.41 -0.59 -6.59
C ARG A 316 -5.08 0.08 -6.93
N LEU A 317 -4.93 1.38 -6.71
CA LEU A 317 -3.68 2.08 -7.00
C LEU A 317 -2.51 1.48 -6.19
N GLN A 318 -2.71 1.15 -4.91
CA GLN A 318 -1.68 0.50 -4.10
C GLN A 318 -1.29 -0.89 -4.63
N ALA A 319 -2.27 -1.69 -5.07
CA ALA A 319 -2.05 -3.04 -5.58
C ALA A 319 -1.40 -3.06 -6.98
N PHE A 320 -1.81 -2.14 -7.86
CA PHE A 320 -1.42 -2.14 -9.27
C PHE A 320 -0.30 -1.15 -9.59
N GLY A 321 -0.12 -0.08 -8.80
CA GLY A 321 0.77 1.04 -9.14
C GLY A 321 2.23 0.66 -9.41
N ILE A 322 2.80 -0.24 -8.59
CA ILE A 322 4.16 -0.77 -8.83
C ILE A 322 4.26 -1.45 -10.19
N TRP A 323 3.24 -2.23 -10.57
CA TRP A 323 3.23 -2.95 -11.83
C TRP A 323 2.92 -2.04 -13.00
N SER A 324 1.96 -1.13 -12.85
CA SER A 324 1.57 -0.21 -13.90
C SER A 324 2.71 0.74 -14.26
N SER A 325 3.46 1.24 -13.28
CA SER A 325 4.61 2.13 -13.51
C SER A 325 5.80 1.48 -14.23
N VAL A 326 5.83 0.14 -14.33
CA VAL A 326 6.95 -0.62 -14.93
C VAL A 326 6.56 -1.36 -16.20
N VAL A 327 5.43 -2.08 -16.15
CA VAL A 327 4.99 -2.96 -17.23
C VAL A 327 4.01 -2.24 -18.17
N ASP A 328 3.32 -1.22 -17.67
CA ASP A 328 2.10 -0.72 -18.28
C ASP A 328 2.19 0.75 -18.71
N SER A 329 2.76 1.00 -19.89
CA SER A 329 2.70 2.35 -20.48
C SER A 329 1.39 2.64 -21.24
N ARG A 330 0.44 1.69 -21.36
CA ARG A 330 -0.72 1.83 -22.27
C ARG A 330 -2.04 1.13 -21.85
N SER A 331 -2.02 -0.01 -21.18
CA SER A 331 -3.19 -0.84 -20.81
C SER A 331 -3.91 -0.43 -19.53
N MET A 332 -3.38 0.51 -18.74
CA MET A 332 -4.15 1.20 -17.69
C MET A 332 -4.00 2.71 -17.88
N ALA A 333 -4.45 3.22 -19.03
CA ALA A 333 -4.73 4.66 -19.09
C ALA A 333 -5.68 4.96 -17.91
N PRO A 334 -5.37 5.95 -17.05
CA PRO A 334 -6.19 6.21 -15.88
C PRO A 334 -7.63 6.49 -16.32
N ASP A 335 -8.57 5.58 -16.02
CA ASP A 335 -10.00 5.86 -16.09
C ASP A 335 -10.42 6.68 -14.85
N GLU A 336 -11.68 7.15 -14.77
CA GLU A 336 -12.19 7.90 -13.60
C GLU A 336 -11.76 7.32 -12.21
N PRO A 337 -11.69 6.00 -11.97
CA PRO A 337 -11.21 5.45 -10.70
C PRO A 337 -9.68 5.48 -10.48
N TRP A 338 -8.87 6.00 -11.40
CA TRP A 338 -7.43 6.27 -11.19
C TRP A 338 -7.16 7.73 -10.86
N TRP A 339 -8.19 8.55 -10.85
CA TRP A 339 -8.08 9.92 -10.41
C TRP A 339 -7.63 9.91 -8.96
N ALA A 340 -6.61 10.73 -8.67
CA ALA A 340 -6.21 10.96 -7.30
C ALA A 340 -7.47 11.38 -6.50
N PRO A 341 -7.54 11.10 -5.19
CA PRO A 341 -8.67 11.56 -4.37
C PRO A 341 -8.97 13.04 -4.64
N ASP A 342 -10.24 13.45 -4.60
CA ASP A 342 -10.65 14.83 -4.99
C ASP A 342 -9.76 15.91 -4.35
N HIS A 343 -9.39 15.75 -3.08
CA HIS A 343 -8.49 16.68 -2.40
C HIS A 343 -7.07 16.75 -2.99
N VAL A 344 -6.54 15.63 -3.49
CA VAL A 344 -5.25 15.59 -4.20
C VAL A 344 -5.38 16.21 -5.58
N LEU A 345 -6.48 15.94 -6.30
CA LEU A 345 -6.76 16.59 -7.57
C LEU A 345 -6.96 18.09 -7.39
N ASP A 346 -7.63 18.54 -6.34
CA ASP A 346 -7.82 19.96 -6.01
C ASP A 346 -6.48 20.63 -5.72
N ILE A 347 -5.60 19.97 -4.93
CA ILE A 347 -4.23 20.47 -4.71
C ILE A 347 -3.48 20.56 -6.03
N ILE A 348 -3.46 19.49 -6.82
CA ILE A 348 -2.76 19.47 -8.11
C ILE A 348 -3.35 20.52 -9.05
N GLN A 349 -4.67 20.66 -9.16
CA GLN A 349 -5.34 21.64 -10.02
C GLN A 349 -5.07 23.06 -9.57
N ASN A 350 -5.05 23.34 -8.26
CA ASN A 350 -4.70 24.66 -7.74
C ASN A 350 -3.24 25.01 -8.05
N GLU A 351 -2.31 24.08 -7.81
CA GLU A 351 -0.89 24.25 -8.12
C GLU A 351 -0.66 24.38 -9.65
N VAL A 352 -1.34 23.57 -10.46
CA VAL A 352 -1.32 23.60 -11.93
C VAL A 352 -1.90 24.89 -12.48
N ALA A 353 -3.02 25.36 -11.92
CA ALA A 353 -3.65 26.62 -12.32
C ALA A 353 -2.77 27.83 -12.00
N GLU A 354 -2.00 27.79 -10.91
CA GLU A 354 -1.00 28.82 -10.59
C GLU A 354 0.22 28.79 -11.52
N ILE A 355 0.58 27.62 -12.05
CA ILE A 355 1.73 27.42 -12.93
C ILE A 355 1.40 27.76 -14.40
N GLY A 356 0.21 27.39 -14.89
CA GLY A 356 -0.26 27.56 -16.26
C GLY A 356 0.21 26.47 -17.25
N ASP A 357 -0.65 26.13 -18.22
CA ASP A 357 -0.48 24.98 -19.15
C ASP A 357 0.87 24.90 -19.87
N VAL A 358 1.42 26.05 -20.26
CA VAL A 358 2.70 26.13 -20.99
C VAL A 358 3.86 25.71 -20.09
N ARG A 359 3.85 26.12 -18.82
CA ARG A 359 4.90 25.80 -17.85
C ARG A 359 4.83 24.35 -17.36
N ILE A 360 3.67 23.73 -17.38
CA ILE A 360 3.53 22.30 -17.04
C ILE A 360 4.19 21.43 -18.10
N SER A 361 4.00 21.78 -19.37
CA SER A 361 4.68 21.09 -20.48
C SER A 361 6.21 21.23 -20.35
N GLU A 362 6.70 22.43 -20.02
CA GLU A 362 8.12 22.67 -19.75
C GLU A 362 8.62 21.89 -18.51
N LEU A 363 7.84 21.81 -17.43
CA LEU A 363 8.19 21.04 -16.24
C LEU A 363 8.21 19.53 -16.50
N ILE A 364 7.32 19.01 -17.35
CA ILE A 364 7.31 17.60 -17.77
C ILE A 364 8.54 17.29 -18.63
N GLU A 365 8.92 18.19 -19.54
CA GLU A 365 10.14 18.06 -20.34
C GLU A 365 11.40 18.13 -19.46
N ILE A 366 11.45 19.09 -18.53
CA ILE A 366 12.54 19.23 -17.55
C ILE A 366 12.62 17.99 -16.67
N TRP A 367 11.50 17.48 -16.13
CA TRP A 367 11.48 16.28 -15.30
C TRP A 367 11.88 15.03 -16.08
N SER A 368 11.43 14.88 -17.33
CA SER A 368 11.85 13.79 -18.22
C SER A 368 13.35 13.84 -18.49
N TYR A 369 13.89 15.03 -18.77
CA TYR A 369 15.31 15.25 -18.96
C TYR A 369 16.13 14.97 -17.69
N MET A 370 15.63 15.37 -16.51
CA MET A 370 16.26 15.10 -15.22
C MET A 370 16.26 13.61 -14.88
N ARG A 371 15.18 12.88 -15.16
CA ARG A 371 15.10 11.44 -14.94
C ARG A 371 16.11 10.66 -15.78
N GLU A 372 16.42 11.14 -16.99
CA GLU A 372 17.45 10.57 -17.86
C GLU A 372 18.88 10.97 -17.43
N ASN A 373 19.03 11.94 -16.50
CA ASN A 373 20.30 12.44 -16.00
C ASN A 373 20.39 12.31 -14.48
N GLU A 374 20.64 11.08 -14.00
CA GLU A 374 20.68 10.71 -12.59
C GLU A 374 21.60 11.62 -11.73
N GLN A 375 22.73 12.06 -12.29
CA GLN A 375 23.65 13.01 -11.64
C GLN A 375 22.99 14.36 -11.29
N LEU A 376 22.04 14.82 -12.11
CA LEU A 376 21.32 16.07 -11.92
C LEU A 376 20.29 15.96 -10.79
N VAL A 377 19.63 14.80 -10.67
CA VAL A 377 18.72 14.48 -9.56
C VAL A 377 19.47 14.40 -8.23
N THR A 378 20.65 13.78 -8.21
CA THR A 378 21.51 13.73 -7.01
C THR A 378 21.99 15.12 -6.60
N LEU A 379 22.40 15.95 -7.57
CA LEU A 379 22.86 17.32 -7.32
C LEU A 379 21.74 18.19 -6.71
N LEU A 380 20.52 18.07 -7.21
CA LEU A 380 19.37 18.85 -6.76
C LEU A 380 18.79 18.34 -5.44
N ARG A 381 18.84 17.02 -5.19
CA ARG A 381 18.56 16.47 -3.86
C ARG A 381 19.55 17.01 -2.82
N GLY A 382 20.84 17.10 -3.16
CA GLY A 382 21.86 17.71 -2.30
C GLY A 382 21.62 19.21 -2.03
N LEU A 383 21.21 19.97 -3.04
CA LEU A 383 20.89 21.40 -2.91
C LEU A 383 19.61 21.66 -2.10
N ALA A 384 18.63 20.75 -2.14
CA ALA A 384 17.39 20.90 -1.39
C ALA A 384 17.48 20.46 0.08
N VAL A 385 18.36 19.52 0.41
CA VAL A 385 18.60 19.07 1.81
C VAL A 385 19.40 20.08 2.62
N THR A 386 20.22 20.91 1.97
CA THR A 386 21.09 21.87 2.66
C THR A 386 20.40 23.15 3.11
N GLY A 387 19.12 23.37 2.74
CA GLY A 387 18.30 24.44 3.31
C GLY A 387 18.84 25.86 3.12
N GLU A 388 19.84 26.06 2.25
CA GLU A 388 20.35 27.40 1.94
C GLU A 388 19.34 28.11 1.04
N ARG A 389 18.32 28.70 1.68
CA ARG A 389 17.50 29.78 1.12
C ARG A 389 18.42 30.96 0.79
N GLY A 390 19.12 30.89 -0.34
CA GLY A 390 20.02 31.96 -0.76
C GLY A 390 21.17 31.58 -1.68
N SER A 391 21.38 30.31 -2.04
CA SER A 391 22.40 29.99 -3.05
C SER A 391 21.92 30.43 -4.44
N PRO A 392 22.62 31.37 -5.13
CA PRO A 392 22.23 31.84 -6.47
C PRO A 392 22.16 30.70 -7.50
N ALA A 393 22.92 29.63 -7.28
CA ALA A 393 22.93 28.45 -8.14
C ALA A 393 21.63 27.63 -8.05
N ALA A 394 20.94 27.62 -6.91
CA ALA A 394 19.67 26.90 -6.76
C ALA A 394 18.49 27.67 -7.37
N SER A 395 18.53 29.01 -7.36
CA SER A 395 17.51 29.86 -7.99
C SER A 395 17.59 29.92 -9.52
N GLU A 396 18.76 29.63 -10.10
CA GLU A 396 18.92 29.54 -11.57
C GLU A 396 18.52 28.16 -12.13
N LEU A 397 18.51 27.11 -11.30
CA LEU A 397 18.26 25.72 -11.74
C LEU A 397 16.87 25.19 -11.38
N LEU A 398 16.16 25.77 -10.42
CA LEU A 398 14.82 25.34 -10.02
C LEU A 398 13.81 26.49 -10.12
N PRO A 399 12.71 26.34 -10.88
CA PRO A 399 11.61 27.30 -10.84
C PRO A 399 11.09 27.46 -9.41
N SER A 400 10.77 28.68 -9.00
CA SER A 400 10.25 29.00 -7.66
C SER A 400 9.00 28.20 -7.26
N SER A 401 8.26 27.67 -8.25
CA SER A 401 7.11 26.78 -8.08
C SER A 401 7.49 25.39 -7.55
N TYR A 402 8.66 24.85 -7.87
CA TYR A 402 9.10 23.52 -7.40
C TYR A 402 9.35 23.49 -5.88
N VAL A 403 9.83 24.60 -5.33
CA VAL A 403 10.05 24.78 -3.89
C VAL A 403 8.73 24.97 -3.14
N GLY A 404 7.73 25.59 -3.78
CA GLY A 404 6.37 25.75 -3.24
C GLY A 404 5.62 24.43 -3.14
N VAL A 405 5.59 23.66 -4.23
CA VAL A 405 4.95 22.33 -4.30
C VAL A 405 5.56 21.38 -3.27
N ARG A 406 6.89 21.36 -3.09
CA ARG A 406 7.54 20.51 -2.08
C ARG A 406 7.24 20.92 -0.63
N ALA A 407 6.98 22.20 -0.38
CA ALA A 407 6.64 22.69 0.95
C ALA A 407 5.15 22.52 1.31
N ALA A 408 4.28 22.44 0.30
CA ALA A 408 2.84 22.20 0.46
C ALA A 408 2.49 20.71 0.64
N LEU A 409 3.38 19.82 0.22
CA LEU A 409 3.17 18.37 0.24
C LEU A 409 3.96 17.74 1.38
N ASP A 410 3.30 17.54 2.52
CA ASP A 410 3.78 16.58 3.52
C ASP A 410 3.92 15.19 2.86
N GLY A 411 4.92 14.40 3.29
CA GLY A 411 5.53 13.29 2.55
C GLY A 411 4.64 12.16 2.00
N GLU A 412 3.33 12.18 2.23
CA GLU A 412 2.35 11.29 1.59
C GLU A 412 2.09 11.68 0.12
N ALA A 413 2.20 12.95 -0.25
CA ALA A 413 1.85 13.41 -1.60
C ALA A 413 3.04 13.44 -2.60
N GLU A 414 4.28 13.27 -2.14
CA GLU A 414 5.46 13.13 -3.01
C GLU A 414 5.35 11.86 -3.89
N TRP A 415 4.78 10.79 -3.34
CA TRP A 415 4.50 9.57 -4.09
C TRP A 415 3.41 9.78 -5.14
N TYR A 416 2.29 10.42 -4.77
CA TYR A 416 1.22 10.74 -5.71
C TYR A 416 1.70 11.61 -6.86
N LEU A 417 2.57 12.58 -6.61
CA LEU A 417 3.10 13.45 -7.66
C LEU A 417 4.13 12.72 -8.54
N THR A 418 4.94 11.83 -7.96
CA THR A 418 5.89 11.01 -8.73
C THR A 418 5.18 10.00 -9.61
N GLU A 419 4.13 9.34 -9.11
CA GLU A 419 3.29 8.41 -9.87
C GLU A 419 2.37 9.16 -10.85
N PHE A 420 1.79 10.30 -10.48
CA PHE A 420 1.04 11.16 -11.39
C PHE A 420 1.92 11.66 -12.54
N LEU A 421 3.15 12.12 -12.28
CA LEU A 421 4.08 12.52 -13.34
C LEU A 421 4.51 11.31 -14.18
N CYS A 422 4.69 10.12 -13.60
CA CYS A 422 4.94 8.90 -14.37
C CYS A 422 3.75 8.55 -15.29
N CYS A 423 2.52 8.61 -14.77
CA CYS A 423 1.27 8.35 -15.49
C CYS A 423 0.97 9.42 -16.55
N ALA A 424 1.19 10.70 -16.25
CA ALA A 424 1.04 11.82 -17.19
C ALA A 424 2.07 11.72 -18.32
N THR A 425 3.31 11.32 -18.02
CA THR A 425 4.34 11.08 -19.05
C THR A 425 3.97 9.89 -19.94
N ALA A 426 3.38 8.83 -19.37
CA ALA A 426 2.87 7.69 -20.14
C ALA A 426 1.65 8.07 -21.01
N PHE A 427 0.74 8.90 -20.49
CA PHE A 427 -0.43 9.43 -21.20
C PHE A 427 -0.04 10.37 -22.36
N CYS A 428 0.92 11.27 -22.15
CA CYS A 428 1.44 12.14 -23.21
C CYS A 428 2.18 11.37 -24.32
N ARG A 429 2.75 10.20 -24.01
CA ARG A 429 3.39 9.32 -24.99
C ARG A 429 2.41 8.47 -25.79
N SER A 430 1.16 8.30 -25.32
CA SER A 430 0.15 7.45 -25.95
C SER A 430 -0.96 8.22 -26.68
N ALA A 431 -1.16 9.51 -26.36
CA ALA A 431 -2.15 10.35 -27.03
C ALA A 431 -1.67 10.87 -28.40
N PRO A 432 -2.37 10.61 -29.52
CA PRO A 432 -2.15 11.36 -30.74
C PRO A 432 -2.50 12.83 -30.51
N CYS A 433 -1.56 13.72 -30.81
CA CYS A 433 -1.61 15.18 -30.63
C CYS A 433 -2.86 15.89 -31.24
N SER A 434 -3.69 15.17 -31.98
CA SER A 434 -4.96 15.64 -32.54
C SER A 434 -6.14 15.70 -31.56
N GLN A 435 -6.08 15.06 -30.38
CA GLN A 435 -7.22 15.06 -29.43
C GLN A 435 -7.24 16.22 -28.43
N LEU A 436 -6.16 16.99 -28.29
CA LEU A 436 -6.11 18.18 -27.43
C LEU A 436 -6.69 19.46 -28.07
N LYS A 437 -7.25 19.38 -29.29
CA LYS A 437 -7.65 20.57 -30.07
C LYS A 437 -9.15 20.87 -30.20
N LYS A 438 -10.05 20.23 -29.46
CA LYS A 438 -11.48 20.56 -29.55
C LYS A 438 -12.20 20.58 -28.19
N SER A 439 -12.09 21.70 -27.50
CA SER A 439 -13.07 22.15 -26.50
C SER A 439 -12.88 23.63 -26.16
N THR A 440 -12.92 24.50 -27.16
CA THR A 440 -13.01 25.97 -26.95
C THR A 440 -13.63 26.61 -28.18
N THR A 441 -14.92 26.33 -28.43
CA THR A 441 -15.81 27.24 -29.18
C THR A 441 -17.25 26.71 -29.11
N SER A 442 -18.06 27.27 -28.19
CA SER A 442 -19.38 27.86 -28.51
C SER A 442 -20.14 28.24 -27.24
N ALA A 443 -19.96 29.47 -26.77
CA ALA A 443 -20.97 30.22 -26.04
C ALA A 443 -20.69 31.72 -26.27
N GLY A 444 -21.48 32.36 -27.13
CA GLY A 444 -21.36 33.79 -27.44
C GLY A 444 -21.95 34.13 -28.80
N GLY A 445 -23.28 34.20 -28.87
CA GLY A 445 -24.07 34.56 -30.04
C GLY A 445 -25.53 34.17 -29.86
#